data_AF-B4D586-F1
#
_entry.id   AF-B4D586-F1
#
_cell.length_a   1.000
_cell.length_b   1.000
_cell.length_c   1.000
_cell.angle_alpha   90.00
_cell.angle_beta   90.00
_cell.angle_gamma   90.00
#
_symmetry.space_group_name_H-M   'P 1'
#
loop_
_entity.id
_entity.type
_entity.pdbx_description
1 polymer ?
#
loop_
_entity_poly.entity_id
_entity_poly.type
_entity_poly.pdbx_seq_one_letter_code
_entity_poly.pdbx_strand_id
1 'polypeptide(L)' 'MKVIRVPWIRCRADEVGSCAIEVRWRKQSFQILAYSEREAQEWWGGLRDEERDAVAGLDESPTEQASFW' A
#
# COMPACT_ATOMS: atom_id res chain seq x y z
N MET A 1 11.93 3.59 2.48
CA MET A 1 11.02 3.38 1.33
C MET A 1 9.77 2.71 1.87
N LYS A 2 8.59 3.31 1.68
CA LYS A 2 7.35 2.80 2.29
C LYS A 2 6.71 1.75 1.39
N VAL A 3 6.29 0.64 2.00
CA VAL A 3 5.63 -0.47 1.33
C VAL A 3 4.15 -0.47 1.71
N ILE A 4 3.29 -0.47 0.72
CA ILE A 4 1.84 -0.48 0.82
C ILE A 4 1.39 -1.88 0.37
N ARG A 5 0.58 -2.55 1.19
CA ARG A 5 -0.01 -3.84 0.83
C ARG A 5 -1.39 -3.61 0.26
N VAL A 6 -1.69 -4.29 -0.83
CA VAL A 6 -3.07 -4.41 -1.31
C VAL A 6 -3.94 -5.15 -0.27
N PRO A 7 -5.26 -4.91 -0.22
CA PRO A 7 -6.15 -5.41 0.83
C PRO A 7 -6.23 -6.95 0.97
N TRP A 8 -5.86 -7.68 -0.07
CA TRP A 8 -5.84 -9.15 -0.10
C TRP A 8 -4.49 -9.76 0.30
N ILE A 9 -3.41 -8.97 0.41
CA ILE A 9 -2.14 -9.40 1.02
C ILE A 9 -2.17 -8.98 2.49
N ARG A 10 -2.70 -9.86 3.34
CA ARG A 10 -2.98 -9.55 4.75
C ARG A 10 -1.84 -9.94 5.67
N CYS A 11 -1.04 -10.94 5.30
CA CYS A 11 0.06 -11.43 6.10
C CYS A 11 1.30 -11.77 5.25
N ARG A 12 2.44 -12.02 5.90
CA ARG A 12 3.69 -12.42 5.22
C ARG A 12 3.57 -13.72 4.42
N ALA A 13 2.64 -14.60 4.76
CA ALA A 13 2.41 -15.81 3.96
C ALA A 13 1.76 -15.50 2.60
N ASP A 14 0.96 -14.43 2.52
CA ASP A 14 0.36 -13.93 1.27
C ASP A 14 1.37 -13.15 0.41
N GLU A 15 2.52 -12.77 0.95
CA GLU A 15 3.58 -12.10 0.18
C GLU A 15 4.29 -13.10 -0.78
N VAL A 16 4.06 -14.41 -0.61
CA VAL A 16 4.66 -15.45 -1.47
C VAL A 16 4.09 -15.34 -2.88
N GLY A 17 4.94 -14.95 -3.84
CA GLY A 17 4.55 -14.71 -5.22
C GLY A 17 4.06 -13.28 -5.50
N SER A 18 4.11 -12.39 -4.51
CA SER A 18 3.88 -10.97 -4.73
C SER A 18 5.11 -10.26 -5.31
N CYS A 19 4.86 -9.23 -6.09
CA CYS A 19 5.85 -8.33 -6.67
C CYS A 19 5.70 -6.94 -6.04
N ALA A 20 6.84 -6.28 -5.79
CA ALA A 20 6.87 -4.89 -5.35
C ALA A 20 6.90 -3.97 -6.57
N ILE A 21 5.85 -3.17 -6.75
CA ILE A 21 5.69 -2.24 -7.86
C ILE A 21 5.92 -0.83 -7.36
N GLU A 22 6.90 -0.13 -7.92
CA GLU A 22 7.15 1.26 -7.54
C GLU A 22 6.08 2.19 -8.15
N VAL A 23 5.46 3.00 -7.30
CA VAL A 23 4.53 4.06 -7.69
C VAL A 23 4.98 5.39 -7.10
N ARG A 24 4.64 6.49 -7.78
CA ARG A 24 4.94 7.84 -7.31
C ARG A 24 3.67 8.59 -6.95
N TRP A 25 3.68 9.23 -5.78
CA TRP A 25 2.57 10.01 -5.28
C TRP A 25 3.07 11.19 -4.44
N ARG A 26 2.52 12.40 -4.66
CA ARG A 26 2.86 13.62 -3.89
C ARG A 26 4.37 13.83 -3.64
N LYS A 27 5.20 13.64 -4.67
CA LYS A 27 6.69 13.74 -4.66
C LYS A 27 7.42 12.65 -3.85
N GLN A 28 6.73 11.61 -3.41
CA GLN A 28 7.32 10.45 -2.76
C GLN A 28 7.16 9.20 -3.64
N SER A 29 8.07 8.24 -3.47
CA SER A 29 7.97 6.92 -4.08
C SER A 29 7.53 5.89 -3.04
N PHE A 30 6.58 5.06 -3.41
CA PHE A 30 6.03 3.97 -2.61
C PHE A 30 6.18 2.66 -3.38
N GLN A 31 6.19 1.54 -2.67
CA GLN A 31 6.11 0.22 -3.29
C GLN A 31 4.76 -0.40 -2.96
N ILE A 32 4.02 -0.84 -3.96
CA ILE A 32 2.79 -1.61 -3.76
C ILE A 32 3.16 -3.09 -3.88
N LEU A 33 2.88 -3.87 -2.85
CA LEU A 33 2.92 -5.33 -2.92
C LEU A 33 1.59 -5.81 -3.50
N ALA A 34 1.66 -6.50 -4.64
CA ALA A 34 0.53 -7.11 -5.34
C ALA A 34 1.01 -8.38 -6.06
N TYR A 35 0.10 -9.28 -6.48
CA TYR A 35 0.51 -10.48 -7.22
C TYR A 35 0.87 -10.19 -8.69
N SER A 36 0.50 -9.01 -9.19
CA SER A 36 0.90 -8.55 -10.52
C SER A 36 0.97 -7.04 -10.60
N GLU A 37 1.73 -6.52 -11.58
CA GLU A 37 1.79 -5.08 -11.87
C GLU A 37 0.42 -4.50 -12.21
N ARG A 38 -0.35 -5.23 -13.03
CA ARG A 38 -1.69 -4.85 -13.44
C ARG A 38 -2.61 -4.66 -12.23
N GLU A 39 -2.59 -5.62 -11.31
CA GLU A 39 -3.38 -5.56 -10.08
C GLU A 39 -3.01 -4.35 -9.21
N ALA A 40 -1.71 -4.09 -9.05
CA ALA A 40 -1.24 -2.91 -8.33
C ALA A 40 -1.74 -1.61 -8.97
N GLN A 41 -1.69 -1.52 -10.31
CA GLN A 41 -2.15 -0.34 -11.06
C GLN A 41 -3.67 -0.18 -11.02
N GLU A 42 -4.45 -1.25 -11.17
CA GLU A 42 -5.92 -1.21 -11.10
C GLU A 42 -6.39 -0.80 -9.71
N TRP A 43 -5.80 -1.37 -8.66
CA TRP A 43 -6.09 -0.99 -7.28
C TRP A 43 -5.70 0.46 -6.99
N TRP A 44 -4.43 0.81 -7.23
CA TRP A 44 -3.93 2.17 -6.99
C TRP A 44 -4.70 3.21 -7.82
N GLY A 45 -4.97 2.90 -9.08
CA GLY A 45 -5.74 3.71 -10.01
C GLY A 45 -7.20 3.90 -9.60
N GLY A 46 -7.81 2.90 -8.98
CA GLY A 46 -9.19 2.93 -8.48
C GLY A 46 -9.39 3.69 -7.18
N LEU A 47 -8.33 3.94 -6.40
CA LEU A 47 -8.40 4.74 -5.18
C LEU A 47 -8.60 6.22 -5.49
N ARG A 48 -9.45 6.88 -4.69
CA ARG A 48 -9.53 8.35 -4.66
C ARG A 48 -8.27 8.93 -4.04
N ASP A 49 -8.02 10.21 -4.31
CA ASP A 49 -6.84 10.91 -3.78
C ASP A 49 -6.76 10.85 -2.24
N GLU A 50 -7.90 10.99 -1.56
CA GLU A 50 -8.02 10.87 -0.09
C GLU A 50 -7.62 9.47 0.40
N GLU A 51 -8.05 8.43 -0.30
CA GLU A 51 -7.71 7.04 0.04
C GLU A 51 -6.24 6.76 -0.23
N ARG A 52 -5.68 7.30 -1.32
CA ARG A 52 -4.24 7.23 -1.63
C ARG A 52 -3.40 7.91 -0.57
N ASP A 53 -3.81 9.10 -0.12
CA ASP A 53 -3.13 9.83 0.94
C ASP A 53 -3.18 9.03 2.26
N ALA A 54 -4.30 8.37 2.58
CA ALA A 54 -4.42 7.50 3.74
C ALA A 54 -3.53 6.24 3.66
N VAL A 55 -3.55 5.49 2.55
CA VAL A 55 -2.68 4.28 2.41
C VAL A 55 -1.20 4.64 2.28
N ALA A 56 -0.88 5.79 1.68
CA ALA A 56 0.45 6.36 1.67
C ALA A 56 0.86 6.89 3.05
N GLY A 57 -0.06 6.96 4.03
CA GLY A 57 0.12 7.58 5.34
C GLY A 57 0.70 8.98 5.25
N LEU A 58 0.23 9.72 4.25
CA LEU A 58 0.32 11.16 4.15
C LEU A 58 -0.85 11.82 4.90
N ASP A 59 -1.90 11.05 5.18
CA ASP A 59 -2.88 11.39 6.21
C ASP A 59 -2.24 11.23 7.59
N GLU A 60 -2.22 12.33 8.35
CA GLU A 60 -1.56 12.48 9.65
C GLU A 60 -2.37 11.86 10.79
N SER A 61 -3.43 11.11 10.50
CA SER A 61 -4.21 10.43 11.53
C SER A 61 -3.34 9.34 12.18
N PRO A 62 -3.11 9.39 13.50
CA PRO A 62 -2.26 8.43 14.18
C PRO A 62 -2.87 7.05 14.00
N THR A 63 -2.24 6.23 13.14
CA THR A 63 -2.55 4.80 13.09
C THR A 63 -2.12 4.26 14.44
N GLU A 64 -3.10 4.06 15.32
CA GLU A 64 -2.98 3.35 16.58
C GLU A 64 -2.17 2.08 16.32
N GLN A 65 -0.88 2.14 16.69
CA GLN A 65 -0.10 0.95 16.90
C GLN A 65 -0.79 0.21 18.03
N ALA A 66 -1.55 -0.83 17.66
CA ALA A 66 -2.09 -1.79 18.59
C ALA A 66 -0.95 -2.33 19.44
N SER A 67 -0.77 -1.72 20.61
CA SER A 67 0.05 -2.23 21.70
C SER A 67 -0.73 -3.38 22.27
N PHE A 68 -0.41 -4.60 21.85
CA PHE A 68 -0.83 -5.79 22.58
C PHE A 68 0.05 -5.90 23.82
N TRP A 69 -0.57 -5.66 24.98
CA TRP A 69 -0.04 -5.96 26.31
C TRP A 69 0.02 -7.48 26.53
#